data_AF-A0A348UYM4-F1
#
_entry.id   AF-A0A348UYM4-F1
#
_cell.length_a   1.000
_cell.length_b   1.000
_cell.length_c   1.000
_cell.angle_alpha   90.00
_cell.angle_beta   90.00
_cell.angle_gamma   90.00
#
_symmetry.space_group_name_H-M   'P 1'
#
loop_
_entity.id
_entity.type
_entity.pdbx_description
1 polymer ?
#
loop_
_entity_poly.entity_id
_entity_poly.type
_entity_poly.pdbx_seq_one_letter_code
_entity_poly.pdbx_strand_id
1 'polypeptide(L)'
;MSNERMGRFNITFNRLGVFPNARHPKVIWIGSDKTSPDLVTLQRDIDSRLNRCDLFVKEKKFSPHITLSRLRNGAKPDILKKPLEIETGSLLIPVTQVHLIKSRLHSSGAVHSSLFCGNLK
;
A
#
# COMPACT_ATOMS: atom_id res chain seq x y z
N MET A 1 23.45 1.12 -15.14
CA MET A 1 22.05 0.79 -14.82
C MET A 1 21.18 1.41 -15.88
N SER A 2 20.54 0.59 -16.70
CA SER A 2 19.75 1.02 -17.85
C SER A 2 18.68 2.02 -17.42
N ASN A 3 18.59 3.12 -18.18
CA ASN A 3 17.63 4.21 -17.96
C ASN A 3 16.25 3.82 -18.53
N GLU A 4 15.83 2.57 -18.30
CA GLU A 4 14.56 2.06 -18.79
C GLU A 4 13.44 2.65 -17.93
N ARG A 5 12.58 3.42 -18.58
CA ARG A 5 11.38 3.96 -17.96
C ARG A 5 10.36 2.82 -17.85
N MET A 6 9.90 2.58 -16.63
CA MET A 6 8.86 1.59 -16.31
C MET A 6 7.59 1.82 -17.14
N GLY A 7 7.06 0.74 -17.70
CA GLY A 7 5.79 0.74 -18.42
C GLY A 7 4.59 0.74 -17.47
N ARG A 8 3.42 1.11 -17.98
CA ARG A 8 2.14 0.95 -17.26
C ARG A 8 1.90 -0.53 -16.94
N PHE A 9 1.38 -0.80 -15.75
CA PHE A 9 1.04 -2.15 -15.30
C PHE A 9 -0.28 -2.13 -14.52
N ASN A 10 -0.83 -3.31 -14.24
CA ASN A 10 -2.06 -3.43 -13.47
C ASN A 10 -1.80 -4.01 -12.07
N ILE A 11 -2.62 -3.61 -11.11
CA ILE A 11 -2.70 -4.23 -9.79
C ILE A 11 -4.12 -4.79 -9.63
N THR A 12 -4.23 -6.03 -9.17
CA THR A 12 -5.51 -6.63 -8.79
C THR A 12 -5.71 -6.53 -7.29
N PHE A 13 -6.84 -5.99 -6.84
CA PHE A 13 -7.27 -6.01 -5.44
C PHE A 13 -8.40 -7.02 -5.29
N ASN A 14 -8.12 -8.12 -4.60
CA ASN A 14 -9.03 -9.26 -4.50
C ASN A 14 -8.94 -10.00 -3.15
N ARG A 15 -8.22 -9.42 -2.18
CA ARG A 15 -7.96 -10.07 -0.90
C ARG A 15 -8.05 -9.09 0.25
N LEU A 16 -8.93 -9.36 1.21
CA LEU A 16 -8.92 -8.69 2.50
C LEU A 16 -7.89 -9.32 3.44
N GLY A 17 -7.35 -8.49 4.31
CA GLY A 17 -6.47 -8.94 5.36
C GLY A 17 -6.45 -7.99 6.54
N VAL A 18 -5.70 -8.39 7.56
CA VAL A 18 -5.56 -7.62 8.79
C VAL A 18 -4.12 -7.57 9.27
N PHE A 19 -3.75 -6.49 9.94
CA PHE A 19 -2.49 -6.38 10.68
C PHE A 19 -2.72 -6.13 12.18
N PRO A 20 -1.84 -6.63 13.06
CA PRO A 20 -0.74 -7.55 12.74
C PRO A 20 -1.22 -8.99 12.47
N ASN A 21 -2.34 -9.42 13.08
CA ASN A 21 -2.92 -10.75 12.90
C ASN A 21 -4.41 -10.77 13.29
N ALA A 22 -5.12 -11.84 12.92
CA ALA A 22 -6.56 -12.01 13.15
C ALA A 22 -6.95 -12.16 14.63
N ARG A 23 -6.02 -12.48 15.54
CA ARG A 23 -6.30 -12.57 16.97
C ARG A 23 -6.47 -11.18 17.59
N HIS A 24 -5.71 -10.20 17.11
CA HIS A 24 -5.75 -8.81 17.59
C HIS A 24 -5.58 -7.82 16.43
N PRO A 25 -6.54 -7.75 15.49
CA PRO A 25 -6.40 -6.88 14.33
C PRO A 25 -6.53 -5.42 14.77
N LYS A 26 -5.65 -4.58 14.21
CA LYS A 26 -5.59 -3.13 14.39
C LYS A 26 -5.82 -2.39 13.07
N VAL A 27 -5.53 -3.04 11.95
CA VAL A 27 -5.69 -2.48 10.60
C VAL A 27 -6.42 -3.51 9.75
N ILE A 28 -7.45 -3.06 9.03
CA ILE A 28 -8.10 -3.83 7.96
C ILE A 28 -7.61 -3.22 6.64
N TRP A 29 -7.23 -4.08 5.70
CA TRP A 29 -6.69 -3.66 4.42
C TRP A 29 -7.17 -4.55 3.29
N ILE A 30 -7.12 -4.03 2.06
CA ILE A 30 -7.29 -4.81 0.83
C ILE A 30 -5.97 -4.82 0.04
N GLY A 31 -5.64 -5.97 -0.53
CA GLY A 31 -4.43 -6.18 -1.32
C GLY A 31 -4.67 -7.20 -2.43
N SER A 32 -3.56 -7.68 -2.97
CA SER A 32 -3.53 -8.71 -4.01
C SER A 32 -3.16 -10.06 -3.40
N ASP A 33 -3.79 -11.15 -3.84
CA ASP A 33 -3.28 -12.50 -3.54
C ASP A 33 -1.91 -12.76 -4.18
N LYS A 34 -1.70 -12.21 -5.37
CA LYS A 34 -0.42 -12.24 -6.08
C LYS A 34 0.03 -10.81 -6.38
N THR A 35 1.13 -10.40 -5.76
CA THR A 35 1.71 -9.09 -6.03
C THR A 35 2.26 -9.01 -7.44
N SER A 36 1.96 -7.91 -8.14
CA SER A 36 2.54 -7.62 -9.47
C SER A 36 4.07 -7.52 -9.39
N PRO A 37 4.83 -8.24 -10.24
CA PRO A 37 6.29 -8.11 -10.33
C PRO A 37 6.73 -6.68 -10.67
N ASP A 38 5.94 -5.95 -11.46
CA ASP A 38 6.24 -4.56 -11.83
C ASP A 38 6.14 -3.63 -10.62
N LEU A 39 5.16 -3.85 -9.75
CA LEU A 39 5.03 -3.09 -8.50
C LEU A 39 6.22 -3.34 -7.56
N VAL A 40 6.68 -4.59 -7.45
CA VAL A 40 7.86 -4.94 -6.65
C VAL A 40 9.12 -4.30 -7.25
N THR A 41 9.24 -4.31 -8.58
CA THR A 41 10.38 -3.71 -9.28
C THR A 41 10.40 -2.19 -9.09
N LEU A 42 9.25 -1.53 -9.23
CA LEU A 42 9.08 -0.11 -8.97
C LEU A 42 9.47 0.24 -7.52
N GLN A 43 8.97 -0.52 -6.54
CA GLN A 43 9.29 -0.31 -5.14
C GLN A 43 10.80 -0.43 -4.86
N ARG A 44 11.45 -1.46 -5.41
CA ARG A 44 12.90 -1.66 -5.26
C ARG A 44 13.73 -0.57 -5.91
N ASP A 45 13.32 -0.07 -7.08
CA ASP A 45 14.01 1.04 -7.75
C ASP A 45 13.90 2.34 -6.94
N ILE A 46 12.72 2.64 -6.41
CA ILE A 46 12.49 3.78 -5.51
C ILE A 46 13.39 3.65 -4.27
N ASP A 47 13.36 2.50 -3.58
CA ASP A 47 14.20 2.23 -2.40
C ASP A 47 15.69 2.44 -2.70
N SER A 48 16.18 1.87 -3.81
CA SER A 48 17.58 1.97 -4.23
C SER A 48 18.01 3.42 -4.46
N ARG A 49 17.15 4.23 -5.09
CA ARG A 49 17.42 5.66 -5.33
C ARG A 49 17.37 6.47 -4.03
N LEU A 50 16.39 6.22 -3.16
CA LEU A 50 16.31 6.88 -1.86
C LEU A 50 17.52 6.55 -0.98
N ASN A 51 18.01 5.31 -1.07
CA ASN A 51 19.20 4.88 -0.32
C ASN A 51 20.47 5.60 -0.77
N ARG A 52 20.61 5.93 -2.06
CA ARG A 52 21.73 6.73 -2.57
C ARG A 52 21.70 8.18 -2.12
N CYS A 53 20.53 8.67 -1.71
CA CYS A 53 20.35 10.02 -1.20
C CYS A 53 20.39 10.09 0.34
N ASP A 54 20.72 8.99 1.03
CA ASP A 54 20.64 8.88 2.49
C ASP A 54 19.24 9.18 3.08
N LEU A 55 18.19 8.95 2.28
CA LEU A 55 16.78 9.15 2.63
C LEU A 55 16.03 7.84 2.87
N PHE A 56 16.71 6.69 2.78
CA PHE A 56 16.05 5.40 2.87
C PHE A 56 15.67 5.05 4.31
N VAL A 57 14.38 4.80 4.53
CA VAL A 57 13.87 4.23 5.77
C VAL A 57 13.57 2.75 5.51
N LYS A 58 14.38 1.87 6.09
CA LYS A 58 14.27 0.43 5.87
C LYS A 58 12.94 -0.12 6.38
N GLU A 59 12.09 -0.58 5.47
CA GLU A 59 10.96 -1.43 5.84
C GLU A 59 11.38 -2.90 6.00
N LYS A 60 10.74 -3.62 6.92
CA LYS A 60 11.05 -5.05 7.16
C LYS A 60 10.63 -5.95 5.99
N LYS A 61 9.50 -5.65 5.35
CA LYS A 61 8.93 -6.41 4.24
C LYS A 61 7.89 -5.56 3.50
N PHE A 62 8.11 -5.33 2.21
CA PHE A 62 7.11 -4.70 1.36
C PHE A 62 5.89 -5.62 1.23
N SER A 63 4.74 -5.15 1.71
CA SER A 63 3.45 -5.84 1.64
C SER A 63 2.44 -4.86 1.06
N PRO A 64 2.28 -4.77 -0.28
CA PRO A 64 1.43 -3.75 -0.90
C PRO A 64 -0.03 -3.95 -0.51
N HIS A 65 -0.63 -2.90 0.05
CA HIS A 65 -2.01 -2.91 0.53
C HIS A 65 -2.58 -1.50 0.55
N ILE A 66 -3.90 -1.40 0.53
CA ILE A 66 -4.63 -0.18 0.83
C ILE A 66 -5.25 -0.37 2.22
N THR A 67 -4.86 0.48 3.17
CA THR A 67 -5.51 0.50 4.48
C THR A 67 -6.95 1.01 4.31
N LEU A 68 -7.94 0.19 4.68
CA LEU A 68 -9.35 0.54 4.63
C LEU A 68 -9.83 1.13 5.95
N SER A 69 -9.34 0.57 7.07
CA SER A 69 -9.73 1.01 8.40
C SER A 69 -8.66 0.74 9.43
N ARG A 70 -8.59 1.60 10.45
CA ARG A 70 -7.80 1.40 11.67
C ARG A 70 -8.76 1.25 12.84
N LEU A 71 -8.66 0.12 13.52
CA LEU A 71 -9.55 -0.22 14.63
C LEU A 71 -9.12 0.54 15.89
N ARG A 72 -10.10 1.11 16.60
CA ARG A 72 -9.86 1.75 17.90
C ARG A 72 -9.63 0.69 18.98
N ASN A 73 -8.90 1.06 20.02
CA ASN A 73 -8.75 0.20 21.21
C ASN A 73 -10.14 -0.13 21.80
N GLY A 74 -10.36 -1.39 22.14
CA GLY A 74 -11.66 -1.86 22.66
C GLY A 74 -12.70 -2.23 21.59
N ALA A 75 -12.31 -2.36 20.31
CA ALA A 75 -13.20 -2.91 19.28
C ALA A 75 -13.71 -4.30 19.68
N LYS A 76 -15.03 -4.53 19.52
CA LYS A 76 -15.67 -5.79 19.93
C LYS A 76 -15.11 -6.98 19.14
N PRO A 77 -14.91 -8.16 19.77
CA PRO A 77 -14.36 -9.35 19.13
C PRO A 77 -15.05 -9.75 17.81
N ASP A 78 -16.37 -9.57 17.72
CA ASP A 78 -17.14 -9.94 16.54
C ASP A 78 -16.82 -9.08 15.32
N ILE A 79 -16.39 -7.83 15.52
CA ILE A 79 -15.93 -6.93 14.44
C ILE A 79 -14.55 -7.37 13.92
N LEU A 80 -13.79 -8.13 14.73
CA LEU A 80 -12.41 -8.52 14.41
C LEU A 80 -12.33 -9.74 13.48
N LYS A 81 -13.35 -10.62 13.50
CA LYS A 81 -13.36 -11.87 12.71
C LYS A 81 -14.04 -11.75 11.35
N LYS A 82 -15.11 -10.94 11.29
CA LYS A 82 -15.93 -10.76 10.08
C LYS A 82 -15.20 -10.27 8.82
N PRO A 83 -14.17 -9.40 8.88
CA PRO A 83 -13.56 -8.86 7.67
C PRO A 83 -12.91 -9.92 6.77
N LEU A 84 -12.46 -11.04 7.34
CA LEU A 84 -11.82 -12.12 6.58
C LEU A 84 -12.83 -13.10 5.95
N GLU A 85 -14.10 -13.05 6.37
CA GLU A 85 -15.18 -13.90 5.86
C GLU A 85 -15.93 -13.24 4.70
N ILE A 86 -15.63 -11.98 4.40
CA ILE A 86 -16.24 -11.25 3.29
C ILE A 86 -15.60 -11.72 1.99
N GLU A 87 -16.41 -12.30 1.10
CA GLU A 87 -16.01 -12.51 -0.29
C GLU A 87 -15.77 -11.16 -0.95
N THR A 88 -14.52 -10.89 -1.30
CA THR A 88 -14.18 -9.73 -2.10
C THR A 88 -14.34 -10.04 -3.58
N GLY A 89 -14.97 -9.12 -4.30
CA GLY A 89 -14.82 -9.06 -5.76
C GLY A 89 -13.36 -8.81 -6.16
N SER A 90 -13.10 -8.88 -7.46
CA SER A 90 -11.79 -8.57 -8.03
C SER A 90 -11.83 -7.20 -8.71
N LEU A 91 -10.95 -6.30 -8.28
CA LEU A 91 -10.80 -4.96 -8.85
C LEU A 91 -9.42 -4.83 -9.51
N LEU A 92 -9.40 -4.71 -10.84
CA LEU A 92 -8.19 -4.43 -11.60
C LEU A 92 -8.00 -2.92 -11.74
N ILE A 93 -6.88 -2.39 -11.26
CA ILE A 93 -6.56 -0.96 -11.35
C ILE A 93 -5.32 -0.77 -12.24
N PRO A 94 -5.42 0.00 -13.33
CA PRO A 94 -4.25 0.39 -14.11
C PRO A 94 -3.43 1.43 -13.35
N VAL A 95 -2.14 1.15 -13.21
CA VAL A 95 -1.16 2.09 -12.67
C VAL A 95 -0.53 2.82 -13.83
N THR A 96 -0.80 4.12 -13.91
CA THR A 96 -0.29 5.00 -14.96
C THR A 96 0.69 6.04 -14.42
N GLN A 97 0.68 6.27 -13.11
CA GLN A 97 1.41 7.35 -12.46
C GLN A 97 1.87 6.93 -11.06
N VAL A 98 2.93 7.58 -10.61
CA VAL A 98 3.46 7.48 -9.25
C VAL A 98 3.54 8.88 -8.66
N HIS A 99 3.01 9.05 -7.45
CA HIS A 99 2.98 10.34 -6.78
C HIS A 99 3.91 10.35 -5.56
N LEU A 100 4.69 11.42 -5.40
CA LEU A 100 5.34 11.74 -4.14
C LEU A 100 4.36 12.54 -3.28
N ILE A 101 3.93 11.98 -2.16
CA ILE A 101 2.95 12.60 -1.27
C ILE A 101 3.63 13.15 -0.01
N LYS A 102 3.28 14.37 0.38
CA LYS A 102 3.55 14.93 1.71
C LYS A 102 2.33 14.78 2.60
N SER A 103 2.54 14.30 3.82
CA SER A 103 1.50 14.20 4.85
C SER A 103 1.75 15.24 5.95
N ARG A 104 0.74 16.04 6.29
CA ARG A 104 0.75 16.93 7.47
C ARG A 104 -0.26 16.44 8.48
N LEU A 105 0.17 16.20 9.72
CA LEU A 105 -0.69 15.68 10.78
C LEU A 105 -1.39 16.82 11.52
N HIS A 106 -2.70 16.73 11.64
CA HIS A 106 -3.54 17.60 12.45
C HIS A 106 -4.33 16.77 13.48
N SER A 107 -4.92 17.43 14.47
CA SER A 107 -5.79 16.77 15.46
C SER A 107 -7.00 16.08 14.82
N SER A 108 -7.48 16.57 13.69
CA SER A 108 -8.57 15.99 12.90
C SER A 108 -8.14 14.84 11.97
N GLY A 109 -6.84 14.64 11.76
CA GLY A 109 -6.31 13.63 10.85
C GLY A 109 -5.15 14.13 9.98
N ALA A 110 -4.68 13.27 9.07
CA ALA A 110 -3.63 13.62 8.12
C ALA A 110 -4.21 14.31 6.88
N VAL A 111 -3.58 15.40 6.45
CA VAL A 111 -3.84 16.04 5.16
C VAL A 111 -2.71 15.69 4.20
N HIS A 112 -3.07 15.18 3.02
CA HIS A 112 -2.12 14.72 2.01
C HIS A 112 -2.07 15.69 0.83
N SER A 113 -0.86 16.00 0.35
CA SER A 113 -0.63 16.83 -0.85
C SER A 113 0.37 16.17 -1.79
N SER A 114 0.06 16.13 -3.08
CA SER A 114 0.99 15.65 -4.11
C SER A 114 2.07 16.69 -4.39
N LEU A 115 3.34 16.34 -4.15
CA LEU A 115 4.50 17.18 -4.45
C LEU A 115 5.03 16.98 -5.87
N PHE A 116 4.90 15.76 -6.38
CA PHE A 116 5.37 15.37 -7.71
C PHE A 116 4.51 14.23 -8.26
N CYS A 117 4.36 14.19 -9.59
CA CYS A 117 3.69 13.12 -10.32
C CYS A 117 4.60 12.66 -11.48
N GLY A 118 5.01 11.39 -11.45
CA GLY A 118 5.77 10.74 -12.51
C GLY A 118 4.87 9.82 -13.32
N ASN A 119 4.78 10.05 -14.64
CA ASN A 119 4.03 9.18 -15.54
C ASN A 119 4.82 7.91 -15.89
N LEU A 120 4.16 6.76 -15.83
CA LEU A 120 4.63 5.51 -16.42
C LEU A 120 4.39 5.54 -17.94
N LYS A 121 5.29 4.89 -18.68
CA LYS A 121 5.23 4.84 -20.14
C LYS A 121 4.10 3.96 -20.65
#